data_AF-A0AAV9X1V2-F1
#
_entry.id   AF-A0AAV9X1V2-F1
#
_cell.length_a   1.000
_cell.length_b   1.000
_cell.length_c   1.000
_cell.angle_alpha   90.00
_cell.angle_beta   90.00
_cell.angle_gamma   90.00
#
_symmetry.space_group_name_H-M   'P 1'
#
loop_
_entity.id
_entity.type
_entity.pdbx_description
1 polymer ?
#
loop_
_entity_poly.entity_id
_entity_poly.type
_entity_poly.pdbx_seq_one_letter_code
_entity_poly.pdbx_strand_id
1 'polypeptide(L)'
;MSIEVQTINPGEYQVTQHDTASLLPAPTDTRKQFAWYHTAIGVEGIVDTVTKKITTVFSLRGIALGTFEGTFGGGILIRLEMISEKGTVKLSVKNGLELWVKTELKAFIGRIDEEAKVISWGEKIECAGKDDSED
;
A
#
# COMPACT_ATOMS: atom_id res chain seq x y z
N MET A 1 13.61 7.77 9.58
CA MET A 1 14.06 8.49 8.38
C MET A 1 15.12 9.51 8.76
N SER A 2 16.26 9.51 8.06
CA SER A 2 17.23 10.61 8.11
C SER A 2 17.61 11.01 6.68
N ILE A 3 17.68 12.32 6.45
CA ILE A 3 18.30 12.88 5.26
C ILE A 3 19.70 13.30 5.66
N GLU A 4 20.69 12.83 4.92
CA GLU A 4 22.06 13.28 5.06
C GLU A 4 22.42 14.18 3.88
N VAL A 5 23.02 15.33 4.20
CA VAL A 5 23.58 16.25 3.20
C VAL A 5 25.08 16.32 3.46
N GLN A 6 25.87 15.92 2.47
CA GLN A 6 27.33 16.07 2.49
C GLN A 6 27.77 17.07 1.42
N THR A 7 28.67 17.98 1.80
CA THR A 7 29.38 18.84 0.85
C THR A 7 30.52 18.03 0.23
N ILE A 8 30.53 17.88 -1.09
CA ILE A 8 31.62 17.20 -1.82
C ILE A 8 32.67 18.22 -2.26
N ASN A 9 32.22 19.35 -2.80
CA ASN A 9 33.05 20.49 -3.20
C ASN A 9 32.33 21.81 -2.85
N PRO A 10 32.99 22.98 -2.88
CA PRO A 10 32.31 24.26 -2.75
C PRO A 10 31.21 24.41 -3.80
N GLY A 11 29.95 24.48 -3.36
CA GLY A 11 28.77 24.57 -4.23
C GLY A 11 28.24 23.22 -4.74
N GLU A 12 28.85 22.09 -4.36
CA GLU A 12 28.41 20.75 -4.74
C GLU A 12 28.03 19.93 -3.51
N TYR A 13 26.81 19.39 -3.52
CA TYR A 13 26.22 18.67 -2.40
C TYR A 13 25.70 17.32 -2.86
N GLN A 14 26.01 16.27 -2.11
CA GLN A 14 25.34 15.00 -2.21
C GLN A 14 24.28 14.91 -1.13
N VAL A 15 23.06 14.60 -1.54
CA VAL A 15 21.94 14.33 -0.64
C VAL A 15 21.64 12.85 -0.70
N THR A 16 21.88 12.16 0.41
CA THR A 16 21.61 10.73 0.55
C THR A 16 20.42 10.54 1.46
N GLN A 17 19.42 9.83 0.97
CA GLN A 17 18.32 9.37 1.78
C GLN A 17 18.66 7.99 2.34
N HIS A 18 18.67 7.88 3.67
CA HIS A 18 18.81 6.59 4.32
C HIS A 18 17.44 5.99 4.54
N ASP A 19 17.29 4.74 4.11
CA ASP A 19 16.05 4.01 4.30
C ASP A 19 15.74 3.87 5.79
N THR A 20 14.46 4.03 6.14
CA THR A 20 14.04 3.63 7.48
C THR A 20 13.85 2.12 7.41
N ALA A 21 14.51 1.35 8.26
CA ALA A 21 14.32 -0.10 8.28
C ALA A 21 12.82 -0.42 8.31
N SER A 22 12.32 -1.00 7.22
CA SER A 22 10.94 -1.41 7.10
C SER A 22 10.72 -2.57 8.07
N LEU A 23 9.93 -2.34 9.12
CA LEU A 23 9.58 -3.36 10.11
C LEU A 23 8.45 -4.28 9.60
N LEU A 24 8.33 -4.44 8.28
CA LEU A 24 7.33 -5.35 7.72
C LEU A 24 7.60 -6.77 8.22
N PRO A 25 6.58 -7.47 8.75
CA PRO A 25 6.71 -8.87 9.12
C PRO A 25 7.14 -9.71 7.91
N ALA A 26 7.88 -10.80 8.16
CA ALA A 26 8.20 -11.75 7.10
C ALA A 26 6.90 -12.38 6.52
N PRO A 27 6.80 -12.54 5.19
CA PRO A 27 5.69 -13.26 4.55
C PRO A 27 5.60 -14.72 5.01
N THR A 28 4.38 -15.24 5.07
CA THR A 28 4.06 -16.63 5.44
C THR A 28 2.78 -17.07 4.71
N ASP A 29 2.33 -18.30 4.93
CA ASP A 29 1.04 -18.78 4.39
C ASP A 29 -0.16 -17.95 4.85
N THR A 30 -0.06 -17.31 6.02
CA THR A 30 -1.08 -16.43 6.59
C THR A 30 -0.76 -14.95 6.42
N ARG A 31 0.47 -14.60 6.02
CA ARG A 31 0.94 -13.22 5.80
C ARG A 31 1.24 -12.99 4.33
N LYS A 32 0.29 -12.38 3.65
CA LYS A 32 0.37 -12.10 2.21
C LYS A 32 0.99 -10.75 1.99
N GLN A 33 2.13 -10.75 1.29
CA GLN A 33 2.78 -9.52 0.85
C GLN A 33 2.00 -8.90 -0.30
N PHE A 34 1.96 -7.57 -0.31
CA PHE A 34 1.38 -6.80 -1.38
C PHE A 34 2.24 -5.59 -1.70
N ALA A 35 2.15 -5.12 -2.94
CA ALA A 35 2.72 -3.87 -3.37
C ALA A 35 1.82 -3.25 -4.43
N TRP A 36 1.65 -1.93 -4.36
CA TRP A 36 0.91 -1.14 -5.32
C TRP A 36 1.64 0.17 -5.53
N TYR A 37 1.80 0.57 -6.78
CA TYR A 37 2.46 1.82 -7.14
C TYR A 37 1.63 2.53 -8.20
N HIS A 38 1.43 3.82 -8.02
CA HIS A 38 0.80 4.67 -9.02
C HIS A 38 1.40 6.06 -8.99
N THR A 39 1.96 6.49 -10.12
CA THR A 39 2.64 7.78 -10.26
C THR A 39 3.71 7.99 -9.17
N ALA A 40 3.49 8.93 -8.26
CA ALA A 40 4.36 9.26 -7.15
C ALA A 40 4.09 8.41 -5.90
N ILE A 41 3.06 7.56 -5.86
CA ILE A 41 2.67 6.89 -4.62
C ILE A 41 3.05 5.42 -4.69
N GLY A 42 3.69 4.94 -3.63
CA GLY A 42 3.91 3.53 -3.37
C GLY A 42 3.24 3.11 -2.07
N VAL A 43 2.64 1.94 -2.09
CA VAL A 43 2.05 1.30 -0.92
C VAL A 43 2.42 -0.17 -0.94
N GLU A 44 3.28 -0.58 -0.02
CA GLU A 44 3.72 -1.95 0.11
C GLU A 44 3.47 -2.45 1.52
N GLY A 45 3.29 -3.75 1.72
CA GLY A 45 2.97 -4.24 3.04
C GLY A 45 2.64 -5.71 3.13
N ILE A 46 2.10 -6.07 4.30
CA ILE A 46 1.68 -7.41 4.69
C ILE A 46 0.23 -7.36 5.16
N VAL A 47 -0.56 -8.28 4.65
CA VAL A 47 -1.90 -8.62 5.16
C VAL A 47 -1.78 -9.91 5.96
N ASP A 48 -2.09 -9.88 7.25
CA ASP A 48 -2.15 -11.07 8.10
C ASP A 48 -3.60 -11.56 8.20
N THR A 49 -3.89 -12.68 7.54
CA THR A 49 -5.24 -13.22 7.37
C THR A 49 -5.81 -13.87 8.63
N VAL A 50 -4.95 -14.18 9.60
CA VAL A 50 -5.34 -14.76 10.90
C VAL A 50 -5.68 -13.65 11.88
N THR A 51 -4.77 -12.70 12.07
CA THR A 51 -4.96 -11.58 13.00
C THR A 51 -5.84 -10.47 12.44
N LYS A 52 -6.17 -10.53 11.14
CA LYS A 52 -6.95 -9.52 10.41
C LYS A 52 -6.31 -8.13 10.47
N LYS A 53 -4.98 -8.10 10.44
CA LYS A 53 -4.16 -6.88 10.47
C LYS A 53 -3.56 -6.57 9.10
N ILE A 54 -3.36 -5.29 8.85
CA ILE A 54 -2.66 -4.74 7.69
C ILE A 54 -1.49 -3.93 8.24
N THR A 55 -0.27 -4.23 7.81
CA THR A 55 0.92 -3.42 8.09
C THR A 55 1.46 -2.96 6.76
N THR A 56 1.63 -1.65 6.57
CA THR A 56 2.05 -1.09 5.28
C THR A 56 3.11 -0.02 5.45
N VAL A 57 4.01 0.08 4.50
CA VAL A 57 4.86 1.24 4.28
C VAL A 57 4.25 2.05 3.15
N PHE A 58 3.96 3.31 3.43
CA PHE A 58 3.53 4.26 2.42
C PHE A 58 4.73 5.08 1.97
N SER A 59 4.91 5.22 0.67
CA SER A 59 5.93 6.08 0.08
C SER A 59 5.32 7.10 -0.88
N LEU A 60 5.96 8.27 -0.92
CA LEU A 60 5.63 9.33 -1.86
C LEU A 60 6.91 9.82 -2.53
N ARG A 61 6.95 9.77 -3.86
CA ARG A 61 8.10 10.12 -4.72
C ARG A 61 9.36 9.39 -4.28
N GLY A 62 9.23 8.12 -3.91
CA GLY A 62 10.33 7.28 -3.39
C GLY A 62 10.65 7.52 -1.91
N ILE A 63 9.97 8.44 -1.24
CA ILE A 63 10.18 8.73 0.18
C ILE A 63 9.20 7.92 1.02
N ALA A 64 9.70 6.92 1.76
CA ALA A 64 8.91 6.22 2.76
C ALA A 64 8.51 7.16 3.90
N LEU A 65 7.20 7.35 4.12
CA LEU A 65 6.64 8.18 5.18
C LEU A 65 6.56 7.44 6.52
N GLY A 66 6.74 6.12 6.51
CA GLY A 66 6.76 5.26 7.69
C GLY A 66 5.86 4.04 7.55
N THR A 67 5.80 3.27 8.64
CA THR A 67 4.95 2.10 8.77
C THR A 67 3.61 2.49 9.41
N PHE A 68 2.52 2.07 8.79
CA PHE A 68 1.15 2.26 9.24
C PHE A 68 0.51 0.90 9.50
N GLU A 69 -0.27 0.81 10.56
CA GLU A 69 -1.01 -0.39 10.92
C GLU A 69 -2.52 -0.14 10.93
N GLY A 70 -3.27 -1.13 10.48
CA GLY A 70 -4.73 -1.12 10.48
C GLY A 70 -5.30 -2.53 10.57
N THR A 71 -6.62 -2.62 10.51
CA THR A 71 -7.35 -3.89 10.57
C THR A 71 -8.26 -4.04 9.37
N PHE A 72 -8.81 -5.24 9.13
CA PHE A 72 -9.68 -5.47 7.98
C PHE A 72 -10.98 -4.65 8.08
N GLY A 73 -11.49 -4.43 9.29
CA GLY A 73 -12.71 -3.64 9.51
C GLY A 73 -12.48 -2.12 9.43
N GLY A 74 -11.33 -1.63 9.88
CA GLY A 74 -11.00 -0.20 9.85
C GLY A 74 -10.30 0.26 8.57
N GLY A 75 -9.57 -0.64 7.91
CA GLY A 75 -8.63 -0.31 6.85
C GLY A 75 -7.45 0.53 7.36
N ILE A 76 -6.82 1.25 6.44
CA ILE A 76 -5.84 2.30 6.71
C ILE A 76 -6.21 3.50 5.85
N LEU A 77 -6.30 4.70 6.44
CA LEU A 77 -6.53 5.95 5.73
C LEU A 77 -5.36 6.89 5.95
N ILE A 78 -4.72 7.28 4.86
CA ILE A 78 -3.62 8.24 4.84
C ILE A 78 -4.14 9.52 4.20
N ARG A 79 -4.03 10.64 4.94
CA ARG A 79 -4.36 11.97 4.44
C ARG A 79 -3.07 12.69 4.09
N LEU A 80 -2.98 13.18 2.86
CA LEU A 80 -1.84 13.93 2.35
C LEU A 80 -2.20 15.41 2.30
N GLU A 81 -1.43 16.23 2.99
CA GLU A 81 -1.51 17.68 2.96
C GLU A 81 -0.10 18.23 2.68
N MET A 82 0.28 18.26 1.42
CA MET A 82 1.56 18.78 0.98
C MET A 82 1.35 19.94 0.01
N ILE A 83 2.44 20.65 -0.29
CA ILE A 83 2.41 21.80 -1.20
C ILE A 83 1.99 21.36 -2.61
N SER A 84 2.53 20.23 -3.09
CA SER A 84 2.33 19.73 -4.46
C SER A 84 1.19 18.71 -4.62
N GLU A 85 0.81 18.03 -3.55
CA GLU A 85 -0.23 17.01 -3.56
C GLU A 85 -1.11 17.10 -2.30
N LYS A 86 -2.42 16.98 -2.53
CA LYS A 86 -3.41 16.90 -1.46
C LYS A 86 -4.38 15.77 -1.75
N GLY A 87 -4.83 15.06 -0.72
CA GLY A 87 -5.86 14.05 -0.90
C GLY A 87 -5.74 12.90 0.07
N THR A 88 -6.25 11.74 -0.35
CA THR A 88 -6.30 10.55 0.49
C THR A 88 -5.91 9.28 -0.26
N VAL A 89 -5.30 8.37 0.48
CA VAL A 89 -5.08 6.99 0.06
C VAL A 89 -5.69 6.09 1.13
N LYS A 90 -6.61 5.22 0.73
CA LYS A 90 -7.32 4.32 1.63
C LYS A 90 -7.08 2.87 1.23
N LEU A 91 -6.52 2.08 2.14
CA LEU A 91 -6.53 0.63 2.05
C LEU A 91 -7.76 0.09 2.75
N SER A 92 -8.47 -0.83 2.11
CA SER A 92 -9.64 -1.49 2.68
C SER A 92 -9.73 -2.95 2.24
N VAL A 93 -10.23 -3.81 3.13
CA VAL A 93 -10.50 -5.20 2.78
C VAL A 93 -11.97 -5.31 2.37
N LYS A 94 -12.21 -5.79 1.14
CA LYS A 94 -13.54 -6.11 0.63
C LYS A 94 -13.73 -7.62 0.64
N ASN A 95 -14.98 -8.05 0.89
CA ASN A 95 -15.39 -9.45 0.87
C ASN A 95 -14.56 -10.38 1.79
N GLY A 96 -13.82 -9.81 2.75
CA GLY A 96 -12.92 -10.53 3.67
C GLY A 96 -11.64 -11.09 3.04
N LEU A 97 -11.48 -11.00 1.71
CA LEU A 97 -10.47 -11.73 0.95
C LEU A 97 -9.69 -10.87 -0.06
N GLU A 98 -10.08 -9.62 -0.25
CA GLU A 98 -9.48 -8.75 -1.25
C GLU A 98 -9.01 -7.44 -0.59
N LEU A 99 -7.75 -7.08 -0.79
CA LEU A 99 -7.24 -5.75 -0.42
C LEU A 99 -7.41 -4.83 -1.61
N TRP A 100 -8.05 -3.70 -1.36
CA TRP A 100 -8.30 -2.65 -2.33
C TRP A 100 -7.64 -1.35 -1.87
N VAL A 101 -7.12 -0.60 -2.81
CA VAL A 101 -6.62 0.75 -2.62
C VAL A 101 -7.53 1.73 -3.34
N LYS A 102 -8.02 2.73 -2.61
CA LYS A 102 -8.72 3.89 -3.17
C LYS A 102 -7.81 5.10 -3.06
N THR A 103 -7.65 5.82 -4.16
CA THR A 103 -6.88 7.06 -4.22
C THR A 103 -7.75 8.21 -4.69
N GLU A 104 -7.76 9.28 -3.91
CA GLU A 104 -8.45 10.52 -4.24
C GLU A 104 -7.44 11.65 -4.06
N LEU A 105 -6.76 12.05 -5.12
CA LEU A 105 -5.59 12.91 -5.07
C LEU A 105 -5.73 14.05 -6.05
N LYS A 106 -5.36 15.24 -5.59
CA LYS A 106 -5.14 16.41 -6.41
C LYS A 106 -3.64 16.70 -6.38
N ALA A 107 -2.98 16.48 -7.52
CA ALA A 107 -1.59 16.85 -7.74
C ALA A 107 -1.51 18.05 -8.69
N PHE A 108 -0.34 18.68 -8.77
CA PHE A 108 -0.08 19.73 -9.76
C PHE A 108 -0.37 19.29 -11.20
N ILE A 109 -0.11 18.02 -11.51
CA ILE A 109 -0.26 17.45 -12.86
C ILE A 109 -1.69 16.99 -13.19
N GLY A 110 -2.62 17.03 -12.23
CA GLY A 110 -4.00 16.58 -12.44
C GLY A 110 -4.64 15.96 -11.20
N ARG A 111 -5.85 15.42 -11.38
CA ARG A 111 -6.60 14.72 -10.33
C ARG A 111 -6.62 13.22 -10.63
N ILE A 112 -6.40 12.42 -9.59
CA ILE A 112 -6.53 10.96 -9.60
C ILE A 112 -7.71 10.62 -8.70
N ASP A 113 -8.64 9.82 -9.19
CA ASP A 113 -9.81 9.33 -8.45
C ASP A 113 -10.06 7.89 -8.90
N GLU A 114 -9.37 6.95 -8.25
CA GLU A 114 -9.26 5.58 -8.71
C GLU A 114 -9.37 4.60 -7.55
N GLU A 115 -9.96 3.44 -7.83
CA GLU A 115 -10.00 2.33 -6.91
C GLU A 115 -9.55 1.05 -7.62
N ALA A 116 -8.57 0.36 -7.03
CA ALA A 116 -7.96 -0.82 -7.63
C ALA A 116 -7.83 -1.96 -6.62
N LYS A 117 -8.02 -3.19 -7.08
CA LYS A 117 -7.68 -4.38 -6.30
C LYS A 117 -6.17 -4.56 -6.31
N VAL A 118 -5.57 -4.69 -5.14
CA VAL A 118 -4.13 -4.88 -4.96
C VAL A 118 -3.79 -6.37 -4.94
N ILE A 119 -4.53 -7.15 -4.14
CA ILE A 119 -4.31 -8.59 -3.97
C ILE A 119 -5.59 -9.27 -3.50
N SER A 120 -5.72 -10.57 -3.81
CA SER A 120 -6.70 -11.47 -3.21
C SER A 120 -6.02 -12.72 -2.65
N TRP A 121 -6.52 -13.28 -1.55
CA TRP A 121 -5.88 -14.41 -0.84
C TRP A 121 -6.82 -15.55 -0.47
N GLY A 122 -7.98 -15.63 -1.08
CA GLY A 122 -8.87 -16.79 -0.99
C GLY A 122 -9.19 -17.33 -2.38
N GLU A 123 -9.51 -18.62 -2.45
CA GLU A 123 -10.16 -19.19 -3.63
C GLU A 123 -11.58 -18.63 -3.73
N LYS A 124 -11.95 -18.19 -4.93
CA LYS A 124 -13.35 -18.03 -5.29
C LYS A 124 -13.91 -19.45 -5.30
N ILE A 125 -14.63 -19.85 -4.24
CA ILE A 125 -15.41 -21.09 -4.29
C ILE A 125 -16.54 -20.83 -5.29
N GLU A 126 -16.27 -21.06 -6.57
CA GLU A 126 -17.34 -21.35 -7.51
C GLU A 126 -17.90 -22.69 -7.06
N CYS A 127 -19.05 -22.66 -6.39
CA CYS A 127 -19.80 -23.87 -6.11
C CYS A 127 -19.97 -24.59 -7.45
N ALA A 128 -19.32 -25.76 -7.56
CA ALA A 128 -19.51 -26.66 -8.68
C ALA A 128 -21.02 -26.85 -8.88
N GLY A 129 -21.53 -26.34 -9.99
CA GLY A 129 -22.84 -26.71 -10.49
C GLY A 129 -22.82 -28.20 -10.73
N LYS A 130 -23.77 -28.87 -10.07
CA LYS A 130 -24.00 -30.32 -10.04
C LYS A 130 -23.77 -31.03 -11.36
N ASP A 131 -23.25 -32.26 -11.23
CA ASP A 131 -23.59 -33.38 -12.11
C ASP A 131 -25.10 -33.37 -12.40
N ASP A 132 -25.46 -33.17 -13.66
CA ASP A 132 -26.68 -33.72 -14.22
C ASP A 132 -26.24 -34.75 -15.27
N SER A 133 -25.95 -35.96 -14.78
CA SER A 133 -26.10 -37.18 -15.55
C SER A 133 -27.59 -37.52 -15.61
N GLU A 134 -28.19 -37.49 -16.81
CA GLU A 134 -29.49 -38.06 -17.26
C GLU A 134 -29.71 -37.45 -18.67
N ASP A 135 -29.87 -38.13 -19.81
CA ASP A 135 -30.10 -39.53 -20.22
C ASP A 135 -29.38 -39.78 -21.57
#